data_AF-A0A8J7TUS1-F1
#
_entry.id   AF-A0A8J7TUS1-F1
#
_cell.length_a   1.000
_cell.length_b   1.000
_cell.length_c   1.000
_cell.angle_alpha   90.00
_cell.angle_beta   90.00
_cell.angle_gamma   90.00
#
_symmetry.space_group_name_H-M   'P 1'
#
loop_
_entity.id
_entity.type
_entity.pdbx_description
1 polymer ?
#
loop_
_entity_poly.entity_id
_entity_poly.type
_entity_poly.pdbx_seq_one_letter_code
_entity_poly.pdbx_strand_id
1 'polypeptide(L)' 'MKVDAGRGKLYDAQKVLRNRWDEVSEKWSDSVRAEFEEQVWGPLDQLASEGLRAIDRLGRILSECRRACSGEGPL' A
#
# COMPACT_ATOMS: atom_id res chain seq x y z
N MET A 1 3.44 -16.28 2.77
CA MET A 1 3.94 -16.26 1.38
C MET A 1 4.85 -15.03 1.21
N LYS A 2 5.82 -15.00 0.28
CA LYS A 2 6.68 -13.81 0.13
C LYS A 2 5.90 -12.51 -0.16
N VAL A 3 4.72 -12.66 -0.76
CA VAL A 3 3.76 -11.59 -1.04
C VAL A 3 3.24 -10.92 0.24
N ASP A 4 2.94 -11.69 1.29
CA ASP A 4 2.42 -11.17 2.58
C ASP A 4 3.49 -10.36 3.33
N ALA A 5 4.74 -10.82 3.29
CA ALA A 5 5.86 -10.11 3.90
C ALA A 5 6.15 -8.78 3.18
N GLY A 6 6.03 -8.74 1.86
CA GLY A 6 6.13 -7.51 1.06
C GLY A 6 5.00 -6.53 1.37
N ARG A 7 3.76 -7.03 1.48
CA ARG A 7 2.58 -6.25 1.89
C ARG A 7 2.81 -5.52 3.21
N GLY A 8 3.23 -6.26 4.24
CA GLY A 8 3.42 -5.71 5.58
C GLY A 8 4.43 -4.57 5.58
N LYS A 9 5.58 -4.77 4.94
CA LYS A 9 6.62 -3.73 4.81
C LYS A 9 6.12 -2.47 4.09
N LEU A 10 5.37 -2.63 3.00
CA LEU A 10 4.81 -1.49 2.27
C LEU A 10 3.79 -0.73 3.12
N TYR A 11 2.91 -1.46 3.81
CA TYR A 11 1.91 -0.86 4.69
C TYR A 11 2.54 -0.07 5.83
N ASP A 12 3.52 -0.66 6.51
CA ASP A 12 4.22 -0.01 7.62
C ASP A 12 4.97 1.24 7.14
N ALA A 13 5.66 1.15 6.00
CA ALA A 13 6.36 2.29 5.40
C ALA A 13 5.38 3.42 5.01
N GLN A 14 4.26 3.09 4.37
CA GLN A 14 3.25 4.09 3.99
C GLN A 14 2.66 4.78 5.24
N LYS A 15 2.36 4.02 6.30
CA LYS A 15 1.86 4.59 7.55
C LYS A 15 2.86 5.55 8.18
N VAL A 16 4.14 5.17 8.22
CA VAL A 16 5.21 6.04 8.73
C VAL A 16 5.28 7.33 7.90
N LEU A 17 5.25 7.21 6.57
CA LEU A 17 5.30 8.36 5.68
C LEU A 17 4.11 9.31 5.91
N ARG A 18 2.88 8.79 6.05
CA ARG A 18 1.69 9.62 6.32
C ARG A 18 1.84 10.43 7.59
N ASN A 19 2.22 9.77 8.69
CA ASN A 19 2.42 10.45 9.96
C ASN A 19 3.49 11.56 9.84
N ARG A 20 4.59 11.30 9.11
CA ARG A 20 5.64 12.31 8.90
C ARG A 20 5.18 13.46 8.01
N TRP A 21 4.39 13.17 6.99
CA TRP A 21 3.80 14.21 6.16
C TRP A 21 2.87 15.10 6.99
N ASP A 22 1.98 14.51 7.78
CA ASP A 22 1.06 15.25 8.66
C ASP A 22 1.86 16.19 9.59
N GLU A 23 2.86 15.67 10.31
CA GLU A 23 3.74 16.44 11.21
C GLU A 23 4.48 17.61 10.50
N VAL A 24 4.93 17.40 9.26
CA VAL A 24 5.67 18.42 8.50
C VAL A 24 4.72 19.46 7.91
N SER A 25 3.58 19.02 7.37
CA SER A 25 2.59 19.87 6.72
C SER A 25 1.95 20.88 7.69
N GLU A 26 1.86 20.54 8.98
CA GLU A 26 1.43 21.47 10.03
C GLU A 26 2.38 22.66 10.20
N LYS A 27 3.68 22.47 9.92
CA LYS A 27 4.73 23.48 10.15
C LYS A 27 5.18 24.18 8.87
N TRP A 28 5.01 23.52 7.73
CA TRP A 28 5.44 24.01 6.43
C TRP A 28 4.25 24.59 5.67
N SER A 29 4.03 25.91 5.71
CA SER A 29 2.78 26.52 5.22
C SER A 29 2.91 27.34 3.93
N ASP A 30 4.03 27.26 3.23
CA ASP A 30 4.27 28.04 2.01
C ASP A 30 3.69 27.37 0.75
N SER A 31 3.85 28.05 -0.40
CA SER A 31 3.41 27.56 -1.70
C SER A 31 4.16 26.32 -2.17
N VAL A 32 5.41 26.12 -1.74
CA VAL A 32 6.21 24.94 -2.10
C VAL A 32 5.65 23.71 -1.40
N ARG A 33 5.13 23.83 -0.17
CA ARG A 33 4.42 22.74 0.51
C ARG A 33 3.22 22.26 -0.30
N ALA A 34 2.41 23.20 -0.81
CA ALA A 34 1.23 22.88 -1.60
C ALA A 34 1.60 22.20 -2.94
N GLU A 35 2.63 22.71 -3.61
CA GLU A 35 3.13 22.11 -4.85
C GLU A 35 3.68 20.69 -4.62
N PHE A 36 4.44 20.49 -3.55
CA PHE A 36 4.93 19.18 -3.17
C PHE A 36 3.79 18.21 -2.85
N GLU A 37 2.74 18.69 -2.16
CA GLU A 37 1.57 17.89 -1.85
C GLU A 37 0.90 17.35 -3.12
N GLU A 38 0.68 18.23 -4.08
CA GLU A 38 0.02 17.92 -5.35
C GLU A 38 0.88 17.01 -6.24
N GLN A 39 2.15 17.34 -6.41
CA GLN A 39 3.00 16.70 -7.41
C GLN A 39 3.68 15.42 -6.91
N VAL A 40 3.91 15.30 -5.61
CA VAL A 40 4.73 14.22 -5.04
C VAL A 40 3.95 13.42 -4.03
N TRP A 41 3.47 14.06 -2.96
CA TRP A 41 2.89 13.36 -1.83
C TRP A 41 1.58 12.63 -2.19
N GLY A 42 0.61 13.35 -2.75
CA GLY A 42 -0.69 12.79 -3.13
C GLY A 42 -0.57 11.59 -4.08
N PRO A 43 0.17 11.72 -5.20
CA PRO A 43 0.41 10.60 -6.11
C PRO A 43 1.12 9.41 -5.44
N LEU A 44 2.13 9.66 -4.61
CA LEU A 44 2.85 8.60 -3.89
C LEU A 44 1.93 7.83 -2.93
N ASP A 45 1.12 8.54 -2.14
CA ASP A 45 0.21 7.92 -1.18
C ASP A 45 -0.88 7.10 -1.89
N GLN A 46 -1.40 7.61 -3.00
CA GLN A 46 -2.36 6.89 -3.83
C GLN A 46 -1.74 5.61 -4.39
N LEU A 47 -0.56 5.70 -5.01
CA LEU A 47 0.13 4.54 -5.61
C LEU A 47 0.46 3.47 -4.57
N ALA A 48 0.92 3.85 -3.37
CA ALA A 48 1.16 2.91 -2.29
C ALA A 48 -0.13 2.19 -1.86
N SER A 49 -1.23 2.93 -1.74
CA SER A 49 -2.56 2.38 -1.41
C SER A 49 -3.07 1.41 -2.48
N GLU A 50 -2.90 1.75 -3.75
CA GLU A 50 -3.28 0.90 -4.88
C GLU A 50 -2.42 -0.36 -4.95
N GLY A 51 -1.12 -0.23 -4.70
CA GLY A 51 -0.18 -1.36 -4.61
C GLY A 51 -0.58 -2.35 -3.52
N LEU A 52 -0.93 -1.86 -2.31
CA LEU A 52 -1.44 -2.71 -1.24
C LEU A 52 -2.70 -3.48 -1.64
N ARG A 53 -3.67 -2.79 -2.27
CA ARG A 53 -4.90 -3.45 -2.76
C ARG A 53 -4.60 -4.50 -3.84
N ALA A 54 -3.63 -4.23 -4.72
CA ALA A 54 -3.20 -5.19 -5.74
C ALA A 54 -2.56 -6.43 -5.11
N ILE A 55 -1.72 -6.23 -4.08
CA ILE A 55 -1.12 -7.32 -3.31
C ILE A 55 -2.20 -8.17 -2.62
N ASP A 56 -3.22 -7.53 -2.04
CA ASP A 56 -4.34 -8.24 -1.40
C ASP A 56 -5.12 -9.11 -2.40
N ARG A 57 -5.39 -8.58 -3.61
CA ARG A 57 -6.01 -9.36 -4.69
C ARG A 57 -5.15 -10.54 -5.12
N LEU A 58 -3.84 -10.34 -5.28
CA LEU A 58 -2.90 -11.41 -5.63
C LEU A 58 -2.86 -12.51 -4.55
N GLY A 59 -2.84 -12.13 -3.27
CA GLY A 59 -2.86 -13.07 -2.15
C GLY A 59 -4.10 -13.97 -2.17
N ARG A 60 -5.26 -13.39 -2.51
CA ARG A 60 -6.51 -14.15 -2.69
C ARG A 60 -6.42 -15.16 -3.83
N ILE A 61 -6.01 -14.72 -5.02
CA ILE A 61 -5.89 -15.58 -6.21
C ILE A 61 -4.93 -16.74 -5.92
N LEU A 62 -3.76 -16.46 -5.34
CA LEU A 62 -2.77 -17.48 -5.01
C LEU A 62 -3.28 -18.50 -3.99
N SER A 63 -4.12 -18.06 -3.05
CA SER A 63 -4.77 -18.94 -2.06
C SER A 63 -5.84 -19.83 -2.71
N GLU A 64 -6.64 -19.27 -3.62
CA GLU A 64 -7.65 -20.01 -4.40
C GLU A 64 -6.99 -21.07 -5.31
N CYS A 65 -5.93 -20.70 -6.05
CA CYS A 65 -5.16 -21.63 -6.87
C CYS A 65 -4.56 -22.77 -6.05
N ARG A 66 -4.04 -22.48 -4.85
CA ARG A 66 -3.50 -23.51 -3.96
C ARG A 66 -4.57 -24.51 -3.54
N ARG A 67 -5.77 -24.03 -3.15
CA ARG A 67 -6.89 -24.91 -2.78
C ARG A 67 -7.31 -25.81 -3.93
N ALA A 68 -7.42 -25.25 -5.14
CA ALA A 68 -7.74 -26.02 -6.34
C ALA A 68 -6.71 -27.12 -6.64
N CYS A 69 -5.41 -26.84 -6.49
CA CYS A 69 -4.35 -27.82 -6.74
C CYS A 69 -4.19 -28.86 -5.61
N SER A 70 -4.60 -28.54 -4.38
CA SER A 70 -4.53 -29.47 -3.24
C SER A 70 -5.65 -30.52 -3.22
N GLY A 71 -6.56 -30.53 -4.21
CA GLY A 71 -7.63 -31.53 -4.29
C GLY A 71 -8.81 -31.33 -3.33
N GLU A 72 -8.82 -30.25 -2.55
CA GLU A 72 -9.99 -29.78 -1.80
C GLU A 72 -10.94 -29.02 -2.74
N GLY A 73 -11.43 -29.68 -3.78
CA GLY A 73 -12.57 -29.21 -4.57
C GLY A 73 -13.87 -29.60 -3.87
N PRO A 74 -14.95 -28.80 -3.96
CA PRO A 74 -16.24 -29.22 -3.43
C PRO A 74 -16.66 -30.51 -4.15
N LEU A 75 -17.05 -31.52 -3.35
CA LEU A 75 -17.83 -32.67 -3.82
C LEU A 75 -19.13 -32.19 -4.48
#